data_AF-A0A661EV21-F1
#
_entry.id   AF-A0A661EV21-F1
#
_cell.length_a   1.000
_cell.length_b   1.000
_cell.length_c   1.000
_cell.angle_alpha   90.00
_cell.angle_beta   90.00
_cell.angle_gamma   90.00
#
_symmetry.space_group_name_H-M   'P 1'
#
loop_
_entity.id
_entity.type
_entity.pdbx_description
1 polymer ?
#
loop_
_entity_poly.entity_id
_entity_poly.type
_entity_poly.pdbx_seq_one_letter_code
_entity_poly.pdbx_strand_id
1 'polypeptide(L)' 'MAKEEGIEMQGKVIETLPNTKFRVELENGHVVMAHISGKMR' A
#
# COMPACT_ATOMS: atom_id res chain seq x y z
N MET A 1 0.89 24.22 -7.94
CA MET A 1 0.50 23.07 -8.79
C MET A 1 0.05 21.98 -7.83
N ALA A 2 -1.23 21.60 -7.92
CA ALA A 2 -1.95 20.86 -6.89
C ALA A 2 -1.26 19.52 -6.59
N LYS A 3 -0.80 19.35 -5.34
CA LYS A 3 -0.46 18.03 -4.82
C LYS A 3 -1.76 17.24 -4.78
N GLU A 4 -1.88 16.22 -5.61
CA GLU A 4 -2.90 15.20 -5.40
C GLU A 4 -2.61 14.58 -4.03
N GLU A 5 -3.47 14.87 -3.05
CA GLU A 5 -3.43 14.20 -1.75
C GLU A 5 -3.82 12.74 -1.98
N GLY A 6 -2.89 11.83 -1.68
CA GLY A 6 -3.17 10.41 -1.69
C GLY A 6 -4.21 10.08 -0.64
N ILE A 7 -5.16 9.20 -0.97
CA ILE A 7 -6.15 8.72 -0.01
C ILE A 7 -5.45 7.76 0.95
N GLU A 8 -5.42 8.12 2.23
CA GLU A 8 -4.90 7.25 3.28
C GLU A 8 -5.98 6.25 3.72
N MET A 9 -5.67 4.97 3.62
CA MET A 9 -6.60 3.91 4.00
C MET A 9 -5.87 2.82 4.78
N GLN A 10 -6.57 2.22 5.73
CA GLN A 10 -6.07 1.08 6.49
C GLN A 10 -6.32 -0.20 5.71
N GLY A 11 -5.35 -1.11 5.80
CA GLY A 11 -5.43 -2.42 5.16
C GLY A 11 -4.46 -3.40 5.81
N LYS A 12 -4.71 -4.68 5.61
CA LYS A 12 -3.92 -5.78 6.18
C LYS A 12 -3.01 -6.38 5.12
N VAL A 13 -1.73 -6.54 5.43
CA VAL A 13 -0.80 -7.26 4.55
C VAL A 13 -1.18 -8.75 4.54
N ILE A 14 -1.50 -9.27 3.36
CA ILE A 14 -1.87 -10.68 3.17
C ILE A 14 -0.71 -11.51 2.61
N GLU A 15 0.11 -10.94 1.71
CA GLU A 15 1.22 -11.63 1.07
C GLU A 15 2.40 -10.69 0.83
N THR A 16 3.61 -11.21 1.00
CA THR A 16 4.88 -10.53 0.70
C THR A 16 5.40 -11.00 -0.65
N LEU A 17 5.67 -10.07 -1.57
CA LEU A 17 6.22 -10.40 -2.89
C LEU A 17 7.70 -10.02 -2.99
N PRO A 18 8.49 -10.75 -3.80
CA PRO A 18 9.82 -10.29 -4.19
C PRO A 18 9.71 -8.94 -4.92
N ASN A 19 10.72 -8.09 -4.79
CA ASN A 19 10.74 -6.66 -5.19
C ASN A 19 10.07 -5.66 -4.23
N THR A 20 9.99 -5.95 -2.93
CA THR A 20 9.59 -4.93 -1.94
C THR A 20 8.14 -4.46 -2.14
N LYS A 21 7.32 -5.32 -2.73
CA LYS A 21 5.89 -5.11 -2.93
C LYS A 21 5.11 -6.02 -1.99
N PHE A 22 3.99 -5.53 -1.50
CA PHE A 22 3.14 -6.20 -0.53
C PHE A 22 1.72 -6.21 -1.08
N ARG A 23 1.04 -7.36 -1.05
CA ARG A 23 -0.40 -7.37 -1.24
C ARG A 23 -1.04 -6.96 0.08
N VAL A 24 -1.83 -5.90 0.01
CA VAL A 24 -2.60 -5.37 1.12
C VAL A 24 -4.05 -5.52 0.77
N GLU A 25 -4.80 -6.21 1.61
CA GLU A 25 -6.24 -6.25 1.55
C GLU A 25 -6.79 -5.06 2.34
N LEU A 26 -7.48 -4.16 1.65
CA LEU A 26 -8.18 -3.04 2.26
C LEU A 26 -9.44 -3.55 2.95
N GLU A 27 -9.90 -2.86 3.98
CA GLU A 27 -11.14 -3.21 4.68
C GLU A 27 -12.39 -3.20 3.78
N ASN A 28 -12.30 -2.55 2.61
CA ASN A 28 -13.34 -2.55 1.58
C ASN A 28 -13.40 -3.88 0.77
N GLY A 29 -12.54 -4.85 1.04
CA GLY A 29 -12.45 -6.13 0.31
C GLY A 29 -11.64 -6.06 -0.99
N HIS A 30 -10.95 -4.95 -1.23
CA HIS A 30 -10.09 -4.76 -2.39
C HIS A 30 -8.64 -5.13 -2.06
N VAL A 31 -8.01 -5.94 -2.91
CA VAL A 31 -6.59 -6.27 -2.80
C VAL A 31 -5.78 -5.31 -3.65
N VAL A 32 -4.88 -4.56 -3.02
CA VAL A 32 -3.98 -3.61 -3.68
C VAL A 32 -2.53 -4.00 -3.48
N MET A 33 -1.67 -3.57 -4.40
CA MET A 33 -0.22 -3.71 -4.27
C MET A 33 0.36 -2.45 -3.66
N ALA A 34 0.87 -2.56 -2.44
CA ALA A 34 1.59 -1.51 -1.75
C ALA A 34 3.11 -1.68 -1.89
N HIS A 35 3.85 -0.59 -1.81
CA HIS A 35 5.30 -0.60 -1.60
C HIS A 35 5.60 0.11 -0.27
N ILE A 36 6.73 -0.22 0.36
CA ILE A 36 7.18 0.57 1.51
C ILE A 36 7.58 1.97 1.03
N SER A 37 7.14 2.99 1.77
CA SER A 37 7.59 4.36 1.52
C SER A 37 9.10 4.43 1.75
N GLY A 38 9.84 4.93 0.76
CA GLY A 38 11.31 4.95 0.75
C GLY A 38 11.97 5.76 1.89
N LYS A 39 11.17 6.40 2.77
CA LYS A 39 11.61 7.11 3.97
C LYS A 39 11.79 6.22 5.20
N MET A 40 11.32 4.96 5.13
CA MET A 40 11.49 3.92 6.16
C MET A 40 12.65 2.95 5.85
N ARG A 41 13.60 3.38 5.01
CA ARG A 41 14.81 2.63 4.72
C ARG A 41 15.98 3.18 5.51
#